data_AF-A0A923NQ59-F1
#
_entry.id   AF-A0A923NQ59-F1
#
_cell.length_a   1.000
_cell.length_b   1.000
_cell.length_c   1.000
_cell.angle_alpha   90.00
_cell.angle_beta   90.00
_cell.angle_gamma   90.00
#
_symmetry.space_group_name_H-M   'P 1'
#
loop_
_entity.id
_entity.type
_entity.pdbx_description
1 polymer ?
#
loop_
_entity_poly.entity_id
_entity_poly.type
_entity_poly.pdbx_seq_one_letter_code
_entity_poly.pdbx_strand_id
1 'polypeptide(L)'
;MVNKFKAEADENMLSVNEDMAENKFLDADTKGKLAAILNYAGFGFGDKITTMQLFIKESYEYDKNGNRIKTVTKNGAIDYNYDEENRLVSSGSNGRVCVKYTYDRNGNMLARESGLKSEKYSYSSRNRLCSSQIIDKREKTQSVSHYAYDAFGSPVEGPELRTAGT
;
A
#
# COMPACT_ATOMS: atom_id res chain seq x y z
N MET A 1 -16.69 -28.77 -13.76
CA MET A 1 -15.42 -28.13 -13.36
C MET A 1 -15.68 -27.13 -12.24
N VAL A 2 -16.00 -27.65 -11.05
CA VAL A 2 -16.34 -26.84 -9.88
C VAL A 2 -15.22 -27.03 -8.86
N ASN A 3 -14.77 -25.95 -8.23
CA ASN A 3 -13.85 -25.90 -7.07
C ASN A 3 -12.37 -26.24 -7.32
N LYS A 4 -11.57 -25.26 -7.74
CA LYS A 4 -10.13 -25.24 -7.37
C LYS A 4 -9.82 -24.15 -6.33
N PHE A 5 -10.36 -22.95 -6.52
CA PHE A 5 -10.12 -21.82 -5.60
C PHE A 5 -10.96 -21.82 -4.31
N LYS A 6 -12.04 -22.62 -4.25
CA LYS A 6 -12.84 -22.81 -3.02
C LYS A 6 -12.26 -23.89 -2.10
N ALA A 7 -11.46 -24.81 -2.65
CA ALA A 7 -10.71 -25.82 -1.90
C ALA A 7 -9.42 -25.24 -1.28
N GLU A 8 -8.77 -24.27 -1.93
CA GLU A 8 -7.61 -23.55 -1.37
C GLU A 8 -7.97 -22.64 -0.18
N ALA A 9 -9.25 -22.24 -0.06
CA ALA A 9 -9.74 -21.47 1.08
C ALA A 9 -10.05 -22.36 2.31
N ASP A 10 -10.45 -23.61 2.09
CA ASP A 10 -10.55 -24.62 3.14
C ASP A 10 -9.17 -25.24 3.48
N GLU A 11 -8.17 -25.17 2.59
CA GLU A 11 -6.74 -25.43 2.89
C GLU A 11 -6.05 -24.26 3.60
N ASN A 12 -6.55 -23.02 3.41
CA ASN A 12 -6.23 -21.90 4.29
C ASN A 12 -7.03 -21.95 5.60
N MET A 13 -7.63 -23.11 5.94
CA MET A 13 -7.60 -23.58 7.32
C MET A 13 -6.16 -23.45 7.78
N LEU A 14 -5.88 -22.41 8.57
CA LEU A 14 -4.89 -22.48 9.63
C LEU A 14 -5.12 -23.79 10.40
N SER A 15 -4.58 -24.88 9.88
CA SER A 15 -4.51 -26.17 10.52
C SER A 15 -3.06 -26.27 10.93
N VAL A 16 -2.82 -26.19 12.24
CA VAL A 16 -1.56 -26.56 12.83
C VAL A 16 -1.52 -28.08 12.83
N ASN A 17 -1.42 -28.67 11.63
CA ASN A 17 -1.32 -30.11 11.47
C ASN A 17 0.08 -30.43 10.94
N GLU A 18 0.88 -30.96 11.86
CA GLU A 18 2.12 -31.74 11.77
C GLU A 18 3.31 -31.28 10.92
N ASP A 19 3.25 -30.34 9.97
CA ASP A 19 4.46 -29.99 9.20
C ASP A 19 4.74 -28.48 9.03
N MET A 20 5.35 -27.89 10.07
CA MET A 20 6.05 -26.60 9.99
C MET A 20 7.17 -26.58 8.93
N ALA A 21 7.62 -27.75 8.47
CA ALA A 21 8.64 -27.91 7.45
C ALA A 21 8.23 -27.27 6.11
N GLU A 22 6.95 -27.35 5.74
CA GLU A 22 6.46 -26.94 4.41
C GLU A 22 6.06 -25.47 4.29
N ASN A 23 6.07 -24.71 5.39
CA ASN A 23 5.71 -23.28 5.35
C ASN A 23 6.77 -22.47 4.57
N LYS A 24 6.42 -22.00 3.36
CA LYS A 24 7.31 -21.24 2.46
C LYS A 24 7.45 -19.75 2.82
N PHE A 25 6.68 -19.25 3.80
CA PHE A 25 6.69 -17.84 4.22
C PHE A 25 7.60 -17.57 5.43
N LEU A 26 8.16 -18.62 6.05
CA LEU A 26 9.08 -18.53 7.18
C LEU A 26 10.46 -19.07 6.80
N ASP A 27 11.51 -18.32 7.10
CA ASP A 27 12.89 -18.81 6.97
C ASP A 27 13.22 -19.87 8.04
N ALA A 28 14.32 -20.60 7.83
CA ALA A 28 14.71 -21.72 8.69
C ALA A 28 15.02 -21.31 10.14
N ASP A 29 15.56 -20.11 10.36
CA ASP A 29 15.88 -19.59 11.70
C ASP A 29 14.60 -19.23 12.46
N THR A 30 13.66 -18.57 11.80
CA THR A 30 12.34 -18.26 12.35
C THR A 30 11.56 -19.54 12.71
N LYS A 31 11.63 -20.58 11.86
CA LYS A 31 11.04 -21.90 12.15
C LYS A 31 11.66 -22.54 13.40
N GLY A 32 12.98 -22.52 13.52
CA GLY A 32 13.69 -23.06 14.68
C GLY A 32 13.34 -22.36 15.99
N LYS A 33 13.25 -21.02 15.97
CA LYS A 33 12.85 -20.21 17.13
C LYS A 33 11.42 -20.49 17.58
N LEU A 34 10.48 -20.60 16.64
CA LEU A 34 9.08 -20.92 16.95
C LEU A 34 8.92 -22.31 17.55
N ALA A 35 9.59 -23.32 17.00
CA ALA A 35 9.57 -24.68 17.53
C ALA A 35 10.12 -24.75 18.97
N ALA A 36 11.20 -24.03 19.25
CA ALA A 36 11.77 -23.95 20.60
C ALA A 36 10.82 -23.29 21.61
N ILE A 37 10.15 -22.20 21.22
CA ILE A 37 9.17 -21.50 22.07
C ILE A 37 7.94 -22.37 22.36
N LEU A 38 7.41 -23.07 21.35
CA LEU A 38 6.27 -23.99 21.49
C LEU A 38 6.60 -25.16 22.43
N ASN A 39 7.77 -25.75 22.30
CA ASN A 39 8.24 -26.82 23.19
C ASN A 39 8.47 -26.32 24.62
N TYR A 40 9.00 -25.11 24.79
CA TYR A 40 9.21 -24.52 26.10
C TYR A 40 7.89 -24.15 26.80
N ALA A 41 6.91 -23.63 26.04
CA ALA A 41 5.58 -23.30 26.55
C ALA A 41 4.70 -24.55 26.83
N GLY A 42 5.05 -25.70 26.26
CA GLY A 42 4.34 -26.97 26.42
C GLY A 42 4.74 -27.81 27.65
N PHE A 43 5.73 -27.40 28.43
CA PHE A 43 6.05 -28.06 29.71
C PHE A 43 5.09 -27.57 30.81
N GLY A 44 3.89 -28.14 30.88
CA GLY A 44 3.07 -28.10 32.10
C GLY A 44 1.59 -27.72 31.96
N PHE A 45 1.11 -27.36 30.77
CA PHE A 45 -0.33 -27.16 30.56
C PHE A 45 -0.86 -28.26 29.64
N GLY A 46 -1.72 -29.12 30.20
CA GLY A 46 -2.39 -30.23 29.51
C GLY A 46 -3.40 -29.81 28.43
N ASP A 47 -3.38 -28.55 28.01
CA ASP A 47 -4.07 -28.06 26.84
C ASP A 47 -3.01 -27.57 25.86
N LYS A 48 -2.93 -28.26 24.72
CA LYS A 48 -2.09 -27.86 23.59
C LYS A 48 -2.33 -26.37 23.34
N ILE A 49 -1.29 -25.53 23.40
CA ILE A 49 -1.35 -24.19 22.84
C ILE A 49 -1.35 -24.35 21.31
N THR A 50 -2.51 -24.66 20.76
CA THR A 50 -2.78 -24.75 19.32
C THR A 50 -3.01 -23.38 18.69
N THR A 51 -3.19 -22.36 19.53
CA THR A 51 -3.73 -21.06 19.15
C THR A 51 -2.87 -19.91 19.69
N MET A 52 -1.54 -19.98 19.54
CA MET A 52 -0.86 -18.71 19.28
C MET A 52 -1.50 -18.23 17.97
N GLN A 53 -2.31 -17.17 17.93
CA GLN A 53 -1.77 -15.82 18.01
C GLN A 53 -0.42 -15.69 17.27
N LEU A 54 -0.22 -16.40 16.15
CA LEU A 54 0.42 -15.76 15.02
C LEU A 54 -0.52 -14.63 14.64
N PHE A 55 -0.35 -13.51 15.34
CA PHE A 55 -0.71 -12.20 14.88
C PHE A 55 -0.36 -12.17 13.41
N ILE A 56 -1.36 -12.26 12.53
CA ILE A 56 -1.22 -11.72 11.18
C ILE A 56 -0.96 -10.23 11.44
N LYS A 57 0.31 -9.90 11.61
CA LYS A 57 0.74 -8.53 11.89
C LYS A 57 0.38 -7.69 10.68
N GLU A 58 0.48 -8.30 9.50
CA GLU A 58 0.19 -7.75 8.19
C GLU A 58 -0.27 -8.85 7.21
N SER A 59 -1.33 -8.63 6.44
CA SER A 59 -1.71 -9.43 5.26
C SER A 59 -2.02 -8.54 4.06
N TYR A 60 -1.94 -9.14 2.86
CA TYR A 60 -2.08 -8.44 1.60
C TYR A 60 -2.97 -9.22 0.63
N GLU A 61 -3.90 -8.53 -0.03
CA GLU A 61 -4.73 -9.10 -1.11
C GLU A 61 -4.39 -8.38 -2.42
N TYR A 62 -4.45 -9.11 -3.54
CA TYR A 62 -4.08 -8.63 -4.86
C TYR A 62 -5.16 -8.93 -5.90
N ASP A 63 -5.28 -8.07 -6.92
CA ASP A 63 -6.08 -8.34 -8.11
C ASP A 63 -5.34 -9.27 -9.09
N LYS A 64 -5.99 -9.59 -10.23
CA LYS A 64 -5.44 -10.48 -11.27
C LYS A 64 -4.22 -9.91 -11.99
N ASN A 65 -4.02 -8.60 -11.95
CA ASN A 65 -2.90 -7.91 -12.58
C ASN A 65 -1.72 -7.76 -11.61
N GLY A 66 -1.86 -8.26 -10.37
CA GLY A 66 -0.84 -8.18 -9.33
C GLY A 66 -0.84 -6.86 -8.57
N ASN A 67 -1.86 -6.01 -8.73
CA ASN A 67 -1.98 -4.80 -7.92
C ASN A 67 -2.54 -5.15 -6.55
N ARG A 68 -2.02 -4.52 -5.50
CA ARG A 68 -2.47 -4.75 -4.13
C ARG A 68 -3.80 -4.04 -3.89
N ILE A 69 -4.87 -4.78 -3.65
CA ILE A 69 -6.22 -4.24 -3.37
C ILE A 69 -6.52 -4.07 -1.88
N LYS A 70 -5.77 -4.75 -1.00
CA LYS A 70 -5.94 -4.62 0.44
C LYS A 70 -4.65 -4.86 1.21
N THR A 71 -4.48 -4.10 2.29
CA THR A 71 -3.49 -4.36 3.35
C THR A 71 -4.25 -4.43 4.68
N VAL A 72 -4.08 -5.47 5.47
CA VAL A 72 -4.58 -5.53 6.85
C VAL A 72 -3.39 -5.53 7.77
N THR A 73 -3.31 -4.61 8.74
CA THR A 73 -2.25 -4.57 9.75
C THR A 73 -2.86 -4.60 11.16
N LYS A 74 -2.01 -4.70 12.19
CA LYS A 74 -2.44 -4.49 13.58
C LYS A 74 -3.15 -3.13 13.82
N ASN A 75 -2.92 -2.14 12.96
CA ASN A 75 -3.48 -0.79 13.09
C ASN A 75 -4.77 -0.60 12.26
N GLY A 76 -5.23 -1.62 11.55
CA GLY A 76 -6.41 -1.57 10.69
C GLY A 76 -6.12 -1.95 9.24
N ALA A 77 -7.16 -1.88 8.41
CA ALA A 77 -7.13 -2.23 7.00
C ALA A 77 -7.09 -0.99 6.10
N ILE A 78 -6.37 -1.10 4.99
CA ILE A 78 -6.34 -0.13 3.90
C ILE A 78 -6.78 -0.84 2.63
N ASP A 79 -7.79 -0.30 1.97
CA ASP A 79 -8.27 -0.75 0.66
C ASP A 79 -7.68 0.17 -0.43
N TYR A 80 -7.40 -0.40 -1.59
CA TYR A 80 -6.84 0.29 -2.75
C TYR A 80 -7.69 -0.01 -3.98
N ASN A 81 -7.96 1.01 -4.79
CA ASN A 81 -8.72 0.87 -6.04
C ASN A 81 -7.89 1.38 -7.21
N TYR A 82 -8.01 0.69 -8.34
CA TYR A 82 -7.27 0.96 -9.56
C TYR A 82 -8.22 1.22 -10.72
N ASP A 83 -7.78 1.99 -11.71
CA ASP A 83 -8.47 2.11 -12.99
C ASP A 83 -8.11 0.97 -13.95
N GLU A 84 -8.72 0.96 -15.13
CA GLU A 84 -8.50 -0.05 -16.18
C GLU A 84 -7.06 -0.09 -16.71
N GLU A 85 -6.29 0.99 -16.52
CA GLU A 85 -4.88 1.08 -16.89
C GLU A 85 -3.94 0.64 -15.74
N ASN A 86 -4.48 0.03 -14.66
CA ASN A 86 -3.76 -0.39 -13.46
C ASN A 86 -3.13 0.76 -12.66
N ARG A 87 -3.71 1.96 -12.71
CA ARG A 87 -3.23 3.12 -11.95
C ARG A 87 -4.07 3.28 -10.69
N LEU A 88 -3.42 3.52 -9.55
CA LEU A 88 -4.09 3.69 -8.26
C LEU A 88 -4.96 4.95 -8.27
N VAL A 89 -6.27 4.83 -8.17
CA VAL A 89 -7.21 5.97 -8.18
C VAL A 89 -7.71 6.37 -6.80
N SER A 90 -7.70 5.44 -5.84
CA SER A 90 -7.99 5.78 -4.44
C SER A 90 -7.40 4.79 -3.45
N SER A 91 -7.15 5.27 -2.24
CA SER A 91 -6.90 4.44 -1.07
C SER A 91 -7.71 4.92 0.12
N GLY A 92 -8.09 3.99 0.98
CA GLY A 92 -9.05 4.25 2.04
C GLY A 92 -8.98 3.26 3.18
N SER A 93 -9.65 3.59 4.27
CA SER A 93 -9.77 2.70 5.43
C SER A 93 -11.20 2.75 5.96
N ASN A 94 -11.67 1.66 6.55
CA ASN A 94 -13.01 1.54 7.13
C ASN A 94 -14.12 1.92 6.13
N GLY A 95 -13.96 1.48 4.86
CA GLY A 95 -14.91 1.77 3.78
C GLY A 95 -14.96 3.25 3.34
N ARG A 96 -14.02 4.08 3.79
CA ARG A 96 -13.95 5.51 3.41
C ARG A 96 -12.72 5.77 2.56
N VAL A 97 -12.90 6.52 1.48
CA VAL A 97 -11.78 7.01 0.66
C VAL A 97 -11.05 8.11 1.42
N CYS A 98 -9.75 7.89 1.71
CA CYS A 98 -8.89 8.82 2.44
C CYS A 98 -8.00 9.63 1.50
N VAL A 99 -7.58 9.02 0.39
CA VAL A 99 -6.76 9.64 -0.65
C VAL A 99 -7.35 9.33 -2.02
N LYS A 100 -7.42 10.33 -2.90
CA LYS A 100 -7.82 10.21 -4.30
C LYS A 100 -6.68 10.65 -5.21
N TYR A 101 -6.60 10.00 -6.36
CA TYR A 101 -5.62 10.27 -7.40
C TYR A 101 -6.33 10.42 -8.73
N THR A 102 -5.86 11.33 -9.57
CA THR A 102 -6.37 11.54 -10.93
C THR A 102 -5.21 11.62 -11.90
N TYR A 103 -5.45 11.20 -13.14
CA TYR A 103 -4.41 11.10 -14.17
C TYR A 103 -4.93 11.67 -15.48
N ASP A 104 -4.01 12.15 -16.31
CA ASP A 104 -4.30 12.42 -17.71
C ASP A 104 -4.27 11.13 -18.54
N ARG A 105 -4.55 11.26 -19.83
CA ARG A 105 -4.56 10.14 -20.79
C ARG A 105 -3.16 9.55 -21.04
N ASN A 106 -2.10 10.27 -20.73
CA ASN A 106 -0.72 9.81 -20.87
C ASN A 106 -0.19 9.14 -19.58
N GLY A 107 -1.01 9.07 -18.52
CA GLY A 107 -0.64 8.48 -17.24
C GLY A 107 0.05 9.46 -16.28
N ASN A 108 0.12 10.75 -16.59
CA ASN A 108 0.66 11.74 -15.67
C ASN A 108 -0.36 12.05 -14.56
N MET A 109 0.07 12.05 -13.29
CA MET A 109 -0.82 12.34 -12.16
C MET A 109 -1.19 13.82 -12.14
N LEU A 110 -2.47 14.16 -12.30
CA LEU A 110 -2.98 15.53 -12.29
C LEU A 110 -3.25 16.04 -10.88
N ALA A 111 -3.71 15.17 -9.99
CA ALA A 111 -3.98 15.55 -8.61
C ALA A 111 -3.86 14.39 -7.63
N ARG A 112 -3.47 14.73 -6.41
CA ARG A 112 -3.54 13.87 -5.22
C ARG A 112 -4.26 14.64 -4.11
N GLU A 113 -5.39 14.13 -3.68
CA GLU A 113 -6.22 14.78 -2.68
C GLU A 113 -6.38 13.91 -1.45
N SER A 114 -6.04 14.47 -0.29
CA SER A 114 -6.34 13.91 1.02
C SER A 114 -7.12 14.93 1.85
N GLY A 115 -7.66 14.53 3.00
CA GLY A 115 -8.47 15.42 3.84
C GLY A 115 -7.79 16.77 4.15
N LEU A 116 -6.48 16.76 4.43
CA LEU A 116 -5.74 17.96 4.85
C LEU A 116 -4.80 18.51 3.79
N LYS A 117 -4.38 17.70 2.82
CA LYS A 117 -3.40 18.10 1.80
C LYS A 117 -3.93 17.85 0.40
N SER A 118 -3.83 18.85 -0.46
CA SER A 118 -4.14 18.76 -1.88
C SER A 118 -2.90 19.08 -2.70
N GLU A 119 -2.61 18.24 -3.67
CA GLU A 119 -1.50 18.42 -4.60
C GLU A 119 -2.06 18.42 -6.03
N LYS A 120 -1.65 19.37 -6.86
CA LYS A 120 -2.04 19.47 -8.28
C LYS A 120 -0.81 19.66 -9.15
N TYR A 121 -0.83 19.07 -10.33
CA TYR A 121 0.30 19.07 -11.24
C TYR A 121 -0.15 19.40 -12.67
N SER A 122 0.72 20.07 -13.41
CA SER A 122 0.53 20.32 -14.84
C SER A 122 1.73 19.80 -15.62
N TYR A 123 1.51 19.39 -16.87
CA TYR A 123 2.54 18.81 -17.71
C TYR A 123 2.53 19.46 -19.09
N SER A 124 3.71 19.56 -19.68
CA SER A 124 3.87 19.93 -21.09
C SER A 124 3.43 18.79 -22.01
N SER A 125 3.29 19.09 -23.31
CA SER A 125 2.99 18.09 -24.35
C SER A 125 4.04 16.97 -24.48
N ARG A 126 5.22 17.12 -23.86
CA ARG A 126 6.27 16.09 -23.78
C ARG A 126 6.27 15.33 -22.45
N ASN A 127 5.16 15.38 -21.70
CA ASN A 127 5.00 14.75 -20.37
C ASN A 127 6.04 15.21 -19.32
N ARG A 128 6.54 16.45 -19.45
CA ARG A 128 7.43 17.06 -18.44
C ARG A 128 6.60 17.93 -17.49
N LEU A 129 6.81 17.79 -16.18
CA LEU A 129 6.11 18.54 -15.13
C LEU A 129 6.36 20.05 -15.28
N CYS A 130 5.33 20.86 -15.53
CA CYS A 130 5.46 22.31 -15.68
C CYS A 130 5.23 23.06 -14.37
N SER A 131 4.29 22.60 -13.55
CA SER A 131 4.04 23.19 -12.24
C SER A 131 3.52 22.17 -11.23
N SER A 132 3.79 22.43 -9.96
CA SER A 132 3.17 21.74 -8.84
C SER A 132 2.59 22.76 -7.88
N GLN A 133 1.39 22.49 -7.38
CA GLN A 133 0.72 23.28 -6.36
C GLN A 133 0.40 22.37 -5.18
N ILE A 134 0.83 22.76 -4.00
CA ILE A 134 0.58 22.06 -2.74
C ILE A 134 -0.19 22.99 -1.83
N ILE A 135 -1.36 22.54 -1.36
CA ILE A 135 -2.17 23.23 -0.36
C ILE A 135 -2.17 22.35 0.89
N ASP A 136 -1.64 22.89 1.98
CA ASP A 136 -1.76 22.28 3.31
C ASP A 136 -2.80 23.07 4.12
N LYS A 137 -3.98 22.46 4.32
CA LYS A 137 -5.09 23.07 5.05
C LYS A 137 -4.85 23.13 6.55
N ARG A 138 -3.96 22.28 7.09
CA ARG A 138 -3.61 22.30 8.51
C ARG A 138 -2.75 23.52 8.80
N GLU A 139 -1.69 23.68 8.02
CA GLU A 139 -0.75 24.80 8.18
C GLU A 139 -1.26 26.09 7.52
N LYS A 140 -2.37 26.02 6.77
CA LYS A 140 -2.91 27.14 5.97
C LYS A 140 -1.85 27.72 5.03
N THR A 141 -1.12 26.84 4.37
CA THR A 141 -0.07 27.22 3.42
C THR A 141 -0.41 26.77 2.02
N GLN A 142 0.04 27.55 1.06
CA GLN A 142 0.03 27.21 -0.35
C GLN A 142 1.41 27.44 -0.95
N SER A 143 1.96 26.41 -1.57
CA SER A 143 3.22 26.46 -2.29
C SER A 143 2.99 26.16 -3.76
N VAL A 144 3.51 27.00 -4.64
CA VAL A 144 3.52 26.75 -6.09
C VAL A 144 4.95 26.74 -6.59
N SER A 145 5.33 25.69 -7.29
CA SER A 145 6.61 25.55 -7.97
C SER A 145 6.40 25.55 -9.47
N HIS A 146 7.24 26.27 -10.20
CA HIS A 146 7.30 26.22 -11.66
C HIS A 146 8.61 25.58 -12.11
N TYR A 147 8.54 24.79 -13.17
CA TYR A 147 9.67 24.08 -13.74
C TYR A 147 9.78 24.44 -15.20
N ALA A 148 10.99 24.80 -15.62
CA ALA A 148 11.32 25.06 -17.00
C ALA A 148 12.44 24.12 -17.43
N TYR A 149 12.40 23.71 -18.69
CA TYR A 149 13.36 22.78 -19.28
C TYR A 149 13.86 23.33 -20.60
N ASP A 150 15.13 23.08 -20.87
CA ASP A 150 15.72 23.41 -22.16
C ASP A 150 15.21 22.47 -23.26
N ALA A 151 15.74 22.66 -24.47
CA ALA A 151 15.43 21.85 -25.64
C ALA A 151 15.87 20.38 -25.50
N PHE A 152 16.84 20.10 -24.63
CA PHE A 152 17.39 18.76 -24.38
C PHE A 152 16.70 18.05 -23.21
N GLY A 153 15.84 18.73 -22.47
CA GLY A 153 15.12 18.17 -21.33
C GLY A 153 15.80 18.40 -19.98
N SER A 154 16.89 19.15 -19.93
CA SER A 154 17.53 19.53 -18.67
C SER A 154 16.77 20.70 -18.02
N PRO A 155 16.65 20.76 -16.69
CA PRO A 155 16.09 21.92 -16.01
C PRO A 155 16.93 23.17 -16.30
N VAL A 156 16.30 24.28 -16.73
CA VAL A 156 17.04 25.54 -16.96
C VAL A 156 17.35 26.27 -15.65
N GLU A 157 16.49 26.11 -14.64
CA GLU A 157 16.65 26.65 -13.28
C GLU A 157 15.94 25.70 -12.28
N GLY A 158 16.30 25.78 -10.99
CA GLY A 158 15.58 25.07 -9.92
C GLY A 158 14.14 25.59 -9.78
N PRO A 159 13.23 24.83 -9.14
CA PRO A 159 11.85 25.28 -9.00
C PRO A 159 11.76 26.61 -8.27
N GLU A 160 11.14 27.61 -8.90
CA GLU A 160 10.83 28.87 -8.24
C GLU A 160 9.67 28.61 -7.26
N LEU A 161 10.00 28.46 -5.98
CA LEU A 161 9.05 28.26 -4.91
C LEU A 161 8.39 29.59 -4.56
N ARG A 162 7.07 29.66 -4.75
CA ARG A 162 6.25 30.77 -4.26
C ARG A 162 5.35 30.25 -3.14
N THR A 163 5.63 30.70 -1.92
CA THR A 163 4.77 30.42 -0.75
C THR A 163 3.91 31.62 -0.45
N ALA A 164 2.60 31.43 -0.43
CA ALA A 164 1.65 32.37 0.14
C ALA A 164 1.11 31.79 1.46
N GLY A 165 1.21 32.56 2.53
CA GLY A 165 0.40 32.32 3.73
C GLY A 165 -1.00 32.83 3.47
N THR A 166 -2.02 32.01 3.72
CA THR A 166 -3.42 32.45 3.73
C THR A 166 -3.85 32.95 5.09
#